data_AF-Q2J9I8-F1
#
_entry.id   AF-Q2J9I8-F1
#
_cell.length_a   1.000
_cell.length_b   1.000
_cell.length_c   1.000
_cell.angle_alpha   90.00
_cell.angle_beta   90.00
_cell.angle_gamma   90.00
#
_symmetry.space_group_name_H-M   'P 1'
#
loop_
_entity.id
_entity.type
_entity.pdbx_description
1 polymer ?
#
loop_
_entity_poly.entity_id
_entity_poly.type
_entity_poly.pdbx_seq_one_letter_code
_entity_poly.pdbx_strand_id
1 'polypeptide(L)'
;MSRKLFWMRSLNEIGVLVRAVGIYRDFVAQVYFPAQGLSRWQRLRCAPVLLLVEYLVYRVDAVAELTRHASFDDADNRRLAILEAYKERFRALLRRLHAYNDAIAAQLDLGEEFVRLENKATSGLATGREDVLRLAELRSTDVRLLHLMIFALTRQSVDEQLVGLLWPVEVLADIANDLSHYQRDVESSTFNVLDSFTRLYGAAAPAELRAVMDHYEAQFQTLLAGFPADRRADLARLCTRRFRPGIDVIPVPRLAEKSVAPGSG
;
A
#
# COMPACT_ATOMS: atom_id res chain seq x y z
N MET A 1 19.16 16.94 25.95
CA MET A 1 18.57 16.54 24.65
C MET A 1 19.48 17.03 23.53
N SER A 2 20.22 16.11 22.89
CA SER A 2 21.34 16.44 22.00
C SER A 2 20.87 16.86 20.60
N ARG A 3 21.43 17.96 20.07
CA ARG A 3 21.16 18.53 18.74
C ARG A 3 21.22 17.48 17.60
N LYS A 4 21.99 16.40 17.75
CA LYS A 4 22.04 15.28 16.77
C LYS A 4 20.72 14.53 16.63
N LEU A 5 19.93 14.36 17.70
CA LEU A 5 18.61 13.72 17.64
C LEU A 5 17.58 14.58 16.90
N PHE A 6 17.72 15.91 16.95
CA PHE A 6 16.85 16.85 16.25
C PHE A 6 17.10 16.82 14.73
N TRP A 7 18.37 16.75 14.31
CA TRP A 7 18.74 16.63 12.88
C TRP A 7 18.38 15.27 12.28
N MET A 8 18.55 14.15 13.02
CA MET A 8 18.09 12.83 12.55
C MET A 8 16.56 12.72 12.50
N ARG A 9 15.83 13.35 13.44
CA ARG A 9 14.35 13.49 13.33
C ARG A 9 13.95 14.34 12.13
N SER A 10 14.60 15.47 11.91
CA SER A 10 14.28 16.39 10.81
C SER A 10 14.53 15.78 9.43
N LEU A 11 15.61 15.02 9.23
CA LEU A 11 15.87 14.32 7.97
C LEU A 11 14.86 13.19 7.72
N ASN A 12 14.42 12.49 8.77
CA ASN A 12 13.40 11.45 8.66
C ASN A 12 12.01 12.06 8.37
N GLU A 13 11.68 13.21 8.97
CA GLU A 13 10.42 13.94 8.71
C GLU A 13 10.36 14.51 7.29
N ILE A 14 11.48 15.01 6.75
CA ILE A 14 11.57 15.43 5.34
C ILE A 14 11.39 14.23 4.40
N GLY A 15 12.03 13.09 4.71
CA GLY A 15 11.87 11.86 3.92
C GLY A 15 10.42 11.35 3.91
N VAL A 16 9.74 11.38 5.06
CA VAL A 16 8.32 11.03 5.20
C VAL A 16 7.44 11.98 4.40
N LEU A 17 7.68 13.30 4.48
CA LEU A 17 6.91 14.27 3.73
C LEU A 17 7.08 14.10 2.21
N VAL A 18 8.30 13.82 1.73
CA VAL A 18 8.57 13.57 0.30
C VAL A 18 7.80 12.35 -0.20
N ARG A 19 7.76 11.25 0.59
CA ARG A 19 6.98 10.05 0.24
C ARG A 19 5.48 10.35 0.20
N ALA A 20 4.95 11.00 1.23
CA ALA A 20 3.55 11.38 1.31
C ALA A 20 3.11 12.27 0.13
N VAL A 21 3.95 13.25 -0.25
CA VAL A 21 3.71 14.09 -1.44
C VAL A 21 3.75 13.27 -2.72
N GLY A 22 4.67 12.29 -2.82
CA GLY A 22 4.75 11.35 -3.94
C GLY A 22 3.48 10.54 -4.12
N ILE A 23 3.02 9.86 -3.07
CA ILE A 23 1.79 9.07 -3.07
C ILE A 23 0.57 9.93 -3.40
N TYR A 24 0.44 11.09 -2.75
CA TYR A 24 -0.63 12.04 -3.07
C TYR A 24 -0.61 12.44 -4.55
N ARG A 25 0.57 12.76 -5.11
CA ARG A 25 0.70 13.15 -6.51
C ARG A 25 0.34 11.99 -7.43
N ASP A 26 0.81 10.79 -7.15
CA ASP A 26 0.76 9.65 -8.08
C ASP A 26 -0.58 8.92 -8.05
N PHE A 27 -1.24 8.84 -6.89
CA PHE A 27 -2.58 8.27 -6.76
C PHE A 27 -3.68 9.34 -6.73
N VAL A 28 -3.64 10.25 -5.76
CA VAL A 28 -4.76 11.19 -5.56
C VAL A 28 -4.91 12.16 -6.73
N ALA A 29 -3.85 12.88 -7.07
CA ALA A 29 -3.91 13.94 -8.08
C ALA A 29 -3.98 13.38 -9.51
N GLN A 30 -3.25 12.31 -9.78
CA GLN A 30 -3.11 11.74 -11.12
C GLN A 30 -4.12 10.64 -11.46
N VAL A 31 -4.72 9.96 -10.47
CA VAL A 31 -5.68 8.86 -10.71
C VAL A 31 -7.05 9.20 -10.13
N TYR A 32 -7.18 9.37 -8.81
CA TYR A 32 -8.50 9.48 -8.18
C TYR A 32 -9.28 10.74 -8.57
N PHE A 33 -8.63 11.89 -8.56
CA PHE A 33 -9.27 13.16 -8.93
C PHE A 33 -9.79 13.16 -10.39
N PRO A 34 -9.02 12.72 -11.40
CA PRO A 34 -9.54 12.53 -12.75
C PRO A 34 -10.62 11.44 -12.85
N ALA A 35 -10.44 10.30 -12.19
CA ALA A 35 -11.36 9.16 -12.30
C ALA A 35 -12.78 9.49 -11.77
N GLN A 36 -12.85 10.28 -10.70
CA GLN A 36 -14.10 10.80 -10.14
C GLN A 36 -14.62 12.06 -10.87
N GLY A 37 -13.88 12.60 -11.83
CA GLY A 37 -14.29 13.80 -12.56
C GLY A 37 -14.32 15.07 -11.71
N LEU A 38 -13.50 15.17 -10.66
CA LEU A 38 -13.54 16.32 -9.74
C LEU A 38 -13.14 17.62 -10.44
N SER A 39 -13.90 18.68 -10.16
CA SER A 39 -13.58 20.05 -10.53
C SER A 39 -12.32 20.56 -9.81
N ARG A 40 -11.67 21.60 -10.36
CA ARG A 40 -10.47 22.21 -9.76
C ARG A 40 -10.70 22.67 -8.30
N TRP A 41 -11.89 23.19 -8.00
CA TRP A 41 -12.25 23.65 -6.65
C TRP A 41 -12.40 22.49 -5.66
N GLN A 42 -13.02 21.39 -6.08
CA GLN A 42 -13.12 20.19 -5.24
C GLN A 42 -11.72 19.63 -4.95
N ARG A 43 -10.85 19.55 -5.96
CA ARG A 43 -9.46 19.12 -5.79
C ARG A 43 -8.71 19.98 -4.77
N LEU A 44 -8.81 21.30 -4.89
CA LEU A 44 -8.17 22.24 -3.98
C LEU A 44 -8.71 22.12 -2.54
N ARG A 45 -10.01 21.89 -2.38
CA ARG A 45 -10.65 21.67 -1.07
C ARG A 45 -10.19 20.37 -0.42
N CYS A 46 -10.05 19.29 -1.18
CA CYS A 46 -9.67 17.99 -0.66
C CYS A 46 -8.16 17.88 -0.37
N ALA A 47 -7.32 18.56 -1.16
CA ALA A 47 -5.86 18.41 -1.13
C ALA A 47 -5.22 18.53 0.26
N PRO A 48 -5.49 19.57 1.06
CA PRO A 48 -4.81 19.75 2.35
C PRO A 48 -5.13 18.63 3.33
N VAL A 49 -6.38 18.16 3.34
CA VAL A 49 -6.84 17.11 4.26
C VAL A 49 -6.26 15.76 3.87
N LEU A 50 -6.27 15.43 2.58
CA LEU A 50 -5.72 14.17 2.08
C LEU A 50 -4.20 14.11 2.29
N LEU A 51 -3.48 15.20 2.03
CA LEU A 51 -2.04 15.26 2.25
C LEU A 51 -1.68 15.15 3.74
N LEU A 52 -2.45 15.80 4.62
CA LEU A 52 -2.28 15.69 6.07
C LEU A 52 -2.49 14.25 6.52
N VAL A 53 -3.54 13.60 6.04
CA VAL A 53 -3.85 12.21 6.42
C VAL A 53 -2.76 11.26 5.93
N GLU A 54 -2.34 11.37 4.68
CA GLU A 54 -1.24 10.58 4.13
C GLU A 54 0.05 10.74 4.95
N TYR A 55 0.41 11.98 5.27
CA TYR A 55 1.55 12.28 6.14
C TYR A 55 1.42 11.61 7.52
N LEU A 56 0.22 11.62 8.11
CA LEU A 56 -0.02 11.01 9.43
C LEU A 56 0.06 9.48 9.41
N VAL A 57 -0.38 8.84 8.33
CA VAL A 57 -0.26 7.39 8.12
C VAL A 57 1.23 7.02 8.05
N TYR A 58 1.97 7.66 7.17
CA TYR A 58 3.40 7.38 7.00
C TYR A 58 4.27 7.74 8.22
N ARG A 59 3.88 8.76 8.97
CA ARG A 59 4.52 9.10 10.25
C ARG A 59 4.41 7.98 11.27
N VAL A 60 3.29 7.25 11.28
CA VAL A 60 3.12 6.12 12.18
C VAL A 60 3.98 4.94 11.77
N ASP A 61 4.05 4.65 10.48
CA ASP A 61 4.98 3.65 9.97
C ASP A 61 6.41 3.97 10.40
N ALA A 62 6.89 5.19 10.15
CA ALA A 62 8.25 5.59 10.53
C ALA A 62 8.53 5.47 12.05
N VAL A 63 7.52 5.68 12.90
CA VAL A 63 7.64 5.50 14.36
C VAL A 63 7.59 4.02 14.75
N ALA A 64 6.81 3.20 14.05
CA ALA A 64 6.77 1.76 14.23
C ALA A 64 8.10 1.10 13.84
N GLU A 65 8.73 1.53 12.74
CA GLU A 65 10.04 1.01 12.30
C GLU A 65 11.14 1.23 13.34
N LEU A 66 11.14 2.40 14.01
CA LEU A 66 12.09 2.74 15.09
C LEU A 66 11.94 1.84 16.33
N THR A 67 10.80 1.16 16.47
CA THR A 67 10.45 0.34 17.64
C THR A 67 10.69 -1.17 17.39
N ARG A 68 11.21 -1.56 16.21
CA ARG A 68 11.50 -2.97 15.87
C ARG A 68 12.59 -3.64 16.73
N HIS A 69 13.34 -2.89 17.54
CA HIS A 69 14.47 -3.39 18.33
C HIS A 69 14.13 -3.89 19.76
N ALA A 70 12.85 -4.06 20.13
CA ALA A 70 12.45 -4.59 21.44
C ALA A 70 11.89 -6.03 21.33
N SER A 71 12.30 -6.89 22.28
CA SER A 71 12.07 -8.34 22.40
C SER A 71 10.64 -8.84 22.10
N PHE A 72 10.55 -10.00 21.45
CA PHE A 72 9.39 -10.48 20.67
C PHE A 72 8.09 -10.83 21.43
N ASP A 73 8.10 -11.35 22.66
CA ASP A 73 6.84 -11.83 23.29
C ASP A 73 6.02 -10.73 24.02
N ASP A 74 6.67 -9.80 24.73
CA ASP A 74 6.00 -8.67 25.40
C ASP A 74 5.77 -7.47 24.45
N ALA A 75 6.48 -7.44 23.33
CA ALA A 75 6.38 -6.36 22.34
C ALA A 75 5.11 -6.47 21.50
N ASP A 76 4.61 -7.67 21.20
CA ASP A 76 3.45 -7.84 20.33
C ASP A 76 2.15 -7.32 20.98
N ASN A 77 1.92 -7.62 22.27
CA ASN A 77 0.78 -7.08 23.00
C ASN A 77 0.83 -5.55 23.17
N ARG A 78 2.03 -4.98 23.40
CA ARG A 78 2.20 -3.52 23.49
C ARG A 78 2.03 -2.83 22.12
N ARG A 79 2.55 -3.43 21.05
CA ARG A 79 2.40 -2.94 19.68
C ARG A 79 0.93 -2.93 19.26
N LEU A 80 0.20 -3.99 19.60
CA LEU A 80 -1.22 -4.07 19.35
C LEU A 80 -1.99 -2.96 20.08
N ALA A 81 -1.73 -2.75 21.38
CA ALA A 81 -2.37 -1.67 22.14
C ALA A 81 -2.03 -0.27 21.59
N ILE A 82 -0.80 -0.06 21.09
CA ILE A 82 -0.41 1.20 20.43
C ILE A 82 -1.17 1.38 19.11
N LEU A 83 -1.30 0.33 18.31
CA LEU A 83 -2.02 0.34 17.04
C LEU A 83 -3.50 0.68 17.27
N GLU A 84 -4.16 0.04 18.23
CA GLU A 84 -5.54 0.32 18.61
C GLU A 84 -5.72 1.77 19.09
N ALA A 85 -4.82 2.27 19.95
CA ALA A 85 -4.87 3.64 20.43
C ALA A 85 -4.65 4.67 19.31
N TYR A 86 -3.77 4.38 18.35
CA TYR A 86 -3.57 5.22 17.18
C TYR A 86 -4.81 5.22 16.29
N LYS A 87 -5.36 4.04 16.01
CA LYS A 87 -6.58 3.85 15.21
C LYS A 87 -7.74 4.66 15.79
N GLU A 88 -7.95 4.65 17.10
CA GLU A 88 -8.99 5.46 17.73
C GLU A 88 -8.77 6.97 17.61
N ARG A 89 -7.53 7.43 17.78
CA ARG A 89 -7.17 8.86 17.56
C ARG A 89 -7.39 9.27 16.11
N PHE A 90 -7.04 8.39 15.18
CA PHE A 90 -7.21 8.62 13.76
C PHE A 90 -8.69 8.64 13.36
N ARG A 91 -9.50 7.71 13.87
CA ARG A 91 -10.97 7.73 13.75
C ARG A 91 -11.56 9.05 14.28
N ALA A 92 -11.13 9.50 15.45
CA ALA A 92 -11.58 10.77 16.01
C ALA A 92 -11.20 11.98 15.13
N LEU A 93 -9.99 11.98 14.55
CA LEU A 93 -9.55 13.01 13.62
C LEU A 93 -10.42 13.01 12.35
N LEU A 94 -10.64 11.85 11.72
CA LEU A 94 -11.46 11.73 10.52
C LEU A 94 -12.90 12.19 10.76
N ARG A 95 -13.48 11.87 11.92
CA ARG A 95 -14.81 12.37 12.32
C ARG A 95 -14.85 13.89 12.43
N ARG A 96 -13.83 14.51 13.04
CA ARG A 96 -13.72 15.98 13.13
C ARG A 96 -13.54 16.65 11.77
N LEU A 97 -12.92 15.95 10.82
CA LEU A 97 -12.74 16.40 9.44
C LEU A 97 -13.98 16.14 8.57
N HIS A 98 -15.05 15.56 9.11
CA HIS A 98 -16.23 15.09 8.38
C HIS A 98 -15.88 14.13 7.22
N ALA A 99 -14.80 13.36 7.39
CA ALA A 99 -14.27 12.41 6.44
C ALA A 99 -14.33 10.98 7.00
N TYR A 100 -15.37 10.65 7.77
CA TYR A 100 -15.56 9.33 8.37
C TYR A 100 -16.95 8.79 8.04
N ASN A 101 -17.01 7.56 7.54
CA ASN A 101 -18.23 6.80 7.23
C ASN A 101 -17.91 5.29 7.35
N ASP A 102 -18.90 4.44 7.08
CA ASP A 102 -18.75 2.99 7.24
C ASP A 102 -17.72 2.39 6.28
N ALA A 103 -17.62 2.91 5.05
CA ALA A 103 -16.60 2.47 4.09
C ALA A 103 -15.18 2.78 4.59
N ILE A 104 -14.97 3.96 5.19
CA ILE A 104 -13.71 4.36 5.80
C ILE A 104 -13.42 3.53 7.06
N ALA A 105 -14.44 3.21 7.85
CA ALA A 105 -14.30 2.34 9.01
C ALA A 105 -13.78 0.95 8.61
N ALA A 106 -14.41 0.34 7.60
CA ALA A 106 -13.99 -0.95 7.04
C ALA A 106 -12.55 -0.88 6.49
N GLN A 107 -12.20 0.22 5.82
CA GLN A 107 -10.84 0.41 5.29
C GLN A 107 -9.78 0.49 6.41
N LEU A 108 -10.10 1.11 7.55
CA LEU A 108 -9.21 1.12 8.71
C LEU A 108 -9.06 -0.26 9.35
N ASP A 109 -10.07 -1.12 9.25
CA ASP A 109 -10.00 -2.50 9.73
C ASP A 109 -9.09 -3.34 8.82
N LEU A 110 -9.16 -3.15 7.50
CA LEU A 110 -8.21 -3.74 6.54
C LEU A 110 -6.76 -3.28 6.79
N GLY A 111 -6.56 -2.03 7.20
CA GLY A 111 -5.22 -1.50 7.53
C GLY A 111 -4.63 -2.16 8.77
N GLU A 112 -5.48 -2.49 9.74
CA GLU A 112 -5.06 -3.27 10.90
C GLU A 112 -4.71 -4.72 10.50
N GLU A 113 -5.51 -5.34 9.62
CA GLU A 113 -5.22 -6.66 9.05
C GLU A 113 -3.86 -6.68 8.36
N PHE A 114 -3.57 -5.66 7.53
CA PHE A 114 -2.28 -5.49 6.86
C PHE A 114 -1.11 -5.52 7.85
N VAL A 115 -1.16 -4.67 8.88
CA VAL A 115 -0.10 -4.57 9.89
C VAL A 115 0.10 -5.90 10.62
N ARG A 116 -0.98 -6.62 10.95
CA ARG A 116 -0.89 -7.95 11.60
C ARG A 116 -0.22 -8.97 10.68
N LEU A 117 -0.60 -8.99 9.41
CA LEU A 117 -0.08 -9.94 8.44
C LEU A 117 1.39 -9.64 8.07
N GLU A 118 1.76 -8.36 7.99
CA GLU A 118 3.13 -7.94 7.71
C GLU A 118 4.08 -8.33 8.86
N ASN A 119 3.62 -8.17 10.11
CA ASN A 119 4.35 -8.64 11.28
C ASN A 119 4.54 -10.16 11.28
N LYS A 120 3.50 -10.93 10.88
CA LYS A 120 3.59 -12.38 10.71
C LYS A 120 4.62 -12.77 9.63
N ALA A 121 4.64 -12.07 8.50
CA ALA A 121 5.58 -12.32 7.41
C ALA A 121 7.04 -11.99 7.78
N THR A 122 7.23 -10.92 8.55
CA THR A 122 8.56 -10.44 8.96
C THR A 122 9.14 -11.27 10.11
N SER A 123 8.32 -11.87 10.97
CA SER A 123 8.76 -12.72 12.09
C SER A 123 9.20 -14.13 11.69
N GLY A 124 9.15 -14.47 10.39
CA GLY A 124 9.58 -15.78 9.88
C GLY A 124 8.58 -16.90 10.13
N LEU A 125 7.37 -16.60 10.59
CA LEU A 125 6.26 -17.56 10.61
C LEU A 125 5.87 -17.93 9.17
N ALA A 126 5.54 -19.21 8.95
CA ALA A 126 5.22 -19.73 7.63
C ALA A 126 4.08 -18.90 6.99
N THR A 127 4.42 -18.13 5.97
CA THR A 127 3.49 -17.43 5.11
C THR A 127 3.21 -18.33 3.92
N GLY A 128 1.94 -18.70 3.73
CA GLY A 128 1.51 -19.44 2.54
C GLY A 128 1.38 -18.51 1.33
N ARG A 129 1.09 -19.09 0.15
CA ARG A 129 0.72 -18.32 -1.06
C ARG A 129 -0.40 -17.32 -0.76
N GLU A 130 -1.44 -17.77 -0.05
CA GLU A 130 -2.61 -16.96 0.28
C GLU A 130 -2.25 -15.75 1.16
N ASP A 131 -1.36 -15.94 2.14
CA ASP A 131 -0.90 -14.84 3.00
C ASP A 131 -0.11 -13.79 2.19
N VAL A 132 0.76 -14.22 1.27
CA VAL A 132 1.55 -13.28 0.44
C VAL A 132 0.66 -12.53 -0.55
N LEU A 133 -0.32 -13.21 -1.15
CA LEU A 133 -1.31 -12.56 -2.01
C LEU A 133 -2.15 -11.57 -1.22
N ARG A 134 -2.63 -11.96 -0.03
CA ARG A 134 -3.40 -11.08 0.83
C ARG A 134 -2.59 -9.86 1.27
N LEU A 135 -1.30 -10.00 1.54
CA LEU A 135 -0.40 -8.87 1.79
C LEU A 135 -0.31 -7.92 0.60
N ALA A 136 -0.13 -8.45 -0.61
CA ALA A 136 -0.07 -7.64 -1.82
C ALA A 136 -1.37 -6.87 -2.05
N GLU A 137 -2.53 -7.48 -1.79
CA GLU A 137 -3.83 -6.82 -1.89
C GLU A 137 -4.03 -5.72 -0.84
N LEU A 138 -3.65 -6.01 0.40
CA LEU A 138 -3.82 -5.11 1.54
C LEU A 138 -2.82 -3.94 1.54
N ARG A 139 -1.73 -4.01 0.78
CA ARG A 139 -0.70 -2.95 0.69
C ARG A 139 -1.27 -1.62 0.21
N SER A 140 -2.27 -1.67 -0.66
CA SER A 140 -2.95 -0.49 -1.21
C SER A 140 -3.97 0.16 -0.26
N THR A 141 -4.07 -0.32 0.99
CA THR A 141 -5.16 0.07 1.89
C THR A 141 -5.11 1.55 2.27
N ASP A 142 -3.93 2.14 2.38
CA ASP A 142 -3.69 3.55 2.69
C ASP A 142 -4.14 4.48 1.54
N VAL A 143 -3.75 4.18 0.30
CA VAL A 143 -4.17 4.94 -0.88
C VAL A 143 -5.67 4.78 -1.15
N ARG A 144 -6.21 3.58 -0.89
CA ARG A 144 -7.66 3.33 -0.95
C ARG A 144 -8.42 4.14 0.10
N LEU A 145 -7.88 4.28 1.31
CA LEU A 145 -8.45 5.16 2.33
C LEU A 145 -8.53 6.60 1.80
N LEU A 146 -7.48 7.12 1.17
CA LEU A 146 -7.51 8.45 0.53
C LEU A 146 -8.59 8.52 -0.55
N HIS A 147 -8.76 7.47 -1.36
CA HIS A 147 -9.80 7.42 -2.38
C HIS A 147 -11.22 7.54 -1.77
N LEU A 148 -11.51 6.76 -0.74
CA LEU A 148 -12.80 6.79 -0.04
C LEU A 148 -13.07 8.14 0.66
N MET A 149 -12.02 8.74 1.22
CA MET A 149 -12.10 10.06 1.83
C MET A 149 -12.52 11.14 0.83
N ILE A 150 -12.18 11.03 -0.45
CA ILE A 150 -12.61 12.00 -1.46
C ILE A 150 -14.14 12.06 -1.55
N PHE A 151 -14.83 10.91 -1.55
CA PHE A 151 -16.30 10.87 -1.54
C PHE A 151 -16.86 11.56 -0.29
N ALA A 152 -16.31 11.26 0.88
CA ALA A 152 -16.74 11.87 2.13
C ALA A 152 -16.54 13.40 2.15
N LEU A 153 -15.35 13.87 1.73
CA LEU A 153 -15.00 15.30 1.70
C LEU A 153 -15.79 16.10 0.67
N THR A 154 -16.23 15.45 -0.41
CA THR A 154 -17.10 16.04 -1.44
C THR A 154 -18.59 15.82 -1.18
N ARG A 155 -18.95 15.10 -0.09
CA ARG A 155 -20.32 14.72 0.28
C ARG A 155 -21.04 13.94 -0.82
N GLN A 156 -20.30 13.09 -1.52
CA GLN A 156 -20.84 12.16 -2.50
C GLN A 156 -21.00 10.78 -1.87
N SER A 157 -21.99 10.02 -2.35
CA SER A 157 -22.07 8.59 -2.05
C SER A 157 -20.86 7.88 -2.68
N VAL A 158 -20.40 6.81 -2.04
CA VAL A 158 -19.33 5.98 -2.58
C VAL A 158 -19.80 5.35 -3.89
N ASP A 159 -19.06 5.58 -4.98
CA ASP A 159 -19.26 4.90 -6.25
C ASP A 159 -18.57 3.54 -6.18
N GLU A 160 -19.32 2.51 -5.79
CA GLU A 160 -18.80 1.14 -5.61
C GLU A 160 -18.21 0.57 -6.90
N GLN A 161 -18.78 0.92 -8.07
CA GLN A 161 -18.27 0.45 -9.36
C GLN A 161 -16.89 1.05 -9.64
N LEU A 162 -16.71 2.35 -9.37
CA LEU A 162 -15.41 3.01 -9.54
C LEU A 162 -14.38 2.55 -8.50
N VAL A 163 -14.78 2.38 -7.24
CA VAL A 163 -13.90 1.83 -6.19
C VAL A 163 -13.48 0.41 -6.54
N GLY A 164 -14.40 -0.42 -7.03
CA GLY A 164 -14.11 -1.77 -7.49
C GLY A 164 -13.15 -1.77 -8.68
N LEU A 165 -13.38 -0.93 -9.69
CA LEU A 165 -12.51 -0.78 -10.87
C LEU A 165 -11.06 -0.45 -10.50
N LEU A 166 -10.87 0.44 -9.53
CA LEU A 166 -9.53 0.91 -9.14
C LEU A 166 -8.80 -0.06 -8.23
N TRP A 167 -9.47 -1.04 -7.63
CA TRP A 167 -8.81 -2.04 -6.79
C TRP A 167 -7.71 -2.84 -7.50
N PRO A 168 -7.96 -3.52 -8.64
CA PRO A 168 -6.89 -4.24 -9.32
C PRO A 168 -5.77 -3.29 -9.82
N VAL A 169 -6.09 -2.03 -10.13
CA VAL A 169 -5.13 -1.01 -10.57
C VAL A 169 -4.15 -0.66 -9.44
N GLU A 170 -4.66 -0.52 -8.22
CA GLU A 170 -3.87 -0.23 -7.03
C GLU A 170 -2.96 -1.41 -6.67
N VAL A 171 -3.49 -2.64 -6.67
CA VAL A 171 -2.68 -3.86 -6.45
C VAL A 171 -1.56 -3.98 -7.47
N LEU A 172 -1.86 -3.81 -8.77
CA LEU A 172 -0.84 -3.84 -9.82
C LEU A 172 0.18 -2.70 -9.68
N ALA A 173 -0.23 -1.53 -9.23
CA ALA A 173 0.66 -0.40 -9.00
C ALA A 173 1.63 -0.62 -7.83
N ASP A 174 1.20 -1.33 -6.78
CA ASP A 174 2.07 -1.71 -5.67
C ASP A 174 3.02 -2.84 -6.06
N ILE A 175 2.55 -3.84 -6.81
CA ILE A 175 3.44 -4.86 -7.40
C ILE A 175 4.49 -4.18 -8.29
N ALA A 176 4.10 -3.25 -9.15
CA ALA A 176 5.02 -2.48 -9.99
C ALA A 176 6.07 -1.70 -9.17
N ASN A 177 5.66 -1.11 -8.04
CA ASN A 177 6.55 -0.40 -7.13
C ASN A 177 7.59 -1.36 -6.51
N ASP A 178 7.14 -2.51 -6.02
CA ASP A 178 8.00 -3.55 -5.45
C ASP A 178 8.98 -4.09 -6.51
N LEU A 179 8.54 -4.32 -7.75
CA LEU A 179 9.44 -4.76 -8.83
C LEU A 179 10.51 -3.70 -9.15
N SER A 180 10.13 -2.42 -9.14
CA SER A 180 11.04 -1.30 -9.41
C SER A 180 12.04 -1.05 -8.28
N HIS A 181 11.74 -1.50 -7.06
CA HIS A 181 12.57 -1.33 -5.87
C HIS A 181 13.17 -2.62 -5.31
N TYR A 182 12.98 -3.73 -6.02
CA TYR A 182 13.37 -5.08 -5.60
C TYR A 182 14.74 -5.16 -4.92
N GLN A 183 15.80 -4.68 -5.59
CA GLN A 183 17.15 -4.78 -5.06
C GLN A 183 17.31 -4.02 -3.73
N ARG A 184 16.75 -2.81 -3.63
CA ARG A 184 16.82 -1.97 -2.43
C ARG A 184 16.04 -2.59 -1.27
N ASP A 185 14.85 -3.13 -1.56
CA ASP A 185 13.97 -3.69 -0.53
C ASP A 185 14.56 -4.98 0.06
N VAL A 186 15.11 -5.85 -0.81
CA VAL A 186 15.82 -7.07 -0.38
C VAL A 186 17.05 -6.71 0.47
N GLU A 187 17.84 -5.72 0.08
CA GLU A 187 19.01 -5.28 0.86
C GLU A 187 18.62 -4.66 2.21
N SER A 188 17.45 -4.04 2.30
CA SER A 188 16.95 -3.37 3.51
C SER A 188 16.10 -4.28 4.41
N SER A 189 15.92 -5.55 4.05
CA SER A 189 14.97 -6.49 4.70
C SER A 189 13.54 -5.94 4.78
N THR A 190 13.12 -5.15 3.79
CA THR A 190 11.75 -4.65 3.65
C THR A 190 10.92 -5.67 2.87
N PHE A 191 9.63 -5.76 3.19
CA PHE A 191 8.72 -6.62 2.42
C PHE A 191 8.76 -6.26 0.93
N ASN A 192 8.88 -7.29 0.10
CA ASN A 192 8.79 -7.19 -1.34
C ASN A 192 8.06 -8.44 -1.88
N VAL A 193 7.08 -8.22 -2.76
CA VAL A 193 6.26 -9.33 -3.29
C VAL A 193 7.10 -10.35 -4.06
N LEU A 194 8.08 -9.93 -4.87
CA LEU A 194 8.91 -10.86 -5.63
C LEU A 194 9.84 -11.67 -4.71
N ASP A 195 10.40 -11.06 -3.66
CA ASP A 195 11.20 -11.79 -2.67
C ASP A 195 10.36 -12.85 -1.96
N SER A 196 9.14 -12.49 -1.57
CA SER A 196 8.20 -13.41 -0.94
C SER A 196 7.83 -14.58 -1.87
N PHE A 197 7.54 -14.30 -3.14
CA PHE A 197 7.31 -15.33 -4.15
C PHE A 197 8.56 -16.19 -4.38
N THR A 198 9.76 -15.61 -4.35
CA THR A 198 11.03 -16.34 -4.50
C THR A 198 11.23 -17.33 -3.37
N ARG A 199 10.87 -16.98 -2.13
CA ARG A 199 10.92 -17.90 -0.99
C ARG A 199 9.94 -19.07 -1.13
N LEU A 200 8.78 -18.83 -1.74
CA LEU A 200 7.74 -19.85 -1.94
C LEU A 200 7.99 -20.78 -3.14
N TYR A 201 8.43 -20.20 -4.26
CA TYR A 201 8.45 -20.87 -5.57
C TYR A 201 9.86 -21.03 -6.15
N GLY A 202 10.88 -20.47 -5.50
CA GLY A 202 12.25 -20.49 -6.00
C GLY A 202 12.34 -19.90 -7.41
N ALA A 203 12.94 -20.66 -8.33
CA ALA A 203 13.12 -20.24 -9.72
C ALA A 203 11.80 -20.02 -10.49
N ALA A 204 10.68 -20.58 -10.03
CA ALA A 204 9.37 -20.40 -10.66
C ALA A 204 8.69 -19.07 -10.27
N ALA A 205 9.23 -18.32 -9.31
CA ALA A 205 8.61 -17.11 -8.77
C ALA A 205 8.22 -16.04 -9.83
N PRO A 206 9.05 -15.72 -10.84
CA PRO A 206 8.65 -14.75 -11.86
C PRO A 206 7.43 -15.20 -12.68
N ALA A 207 7.32 -16.50 -12.98
CA ALA A 207 6.19 -17.04 -13.73
C ALA A 207 4.90 -17.04 -12.88
N GLU A 208 5.00 -17.41 -11.61
CA GLU A 208 3.88 -17.37 -10.67
C GLU A 208 3.39 -15.93 -10.44
N LEU A 209 4.31 -14.97 -10.26
CA LEU A 209 3.96 -13.56 -10.11
C LEU A 209 3.35 -12.98 -11.39
N ARG A 210 3.81 -13.44 -12.57
CA ARG A 210 3.19 -13.07 -13.86
C ARG A 210 1.73 -13.50 -13.91
N ALA A 211 1.42 -14.75 -13.55
CA ALA A 211 0.04 -15.24 -13.54
C ALA A 211 -0.87 -14.43 -12.59
N VAL A 212 -0.33 -13.96 -11.47
CA VAL A 212 -1.05 -13.08 -10.54
C VAL A 212 -1.31 -11.70 -11.15
N MET A 213 -0.33 -11.10 -11.82
CA MET A 213 -0.53 -9.83 -12.52
C MET A 213 -1.56 -9.97 -13.65
N ASP A 214 -1.48 -11.03 -14.44
CA ASP A 214 -2.43 -11.32 -15.53
C ASP A 214 -3.86 -11.47 -14.99
N HIS A 215 -4.02 -12.08 -13.80
CA HIS A 215 -5.31 -12.17 -13.12
C HIS A 215 -5.92 -10.81 -12.80
N TYR A 216 -5.16 -9.92 -12.14
CA TYR A 216 -5.66 -8.57 -11.81
C TYR A 216 -5.85 -7.70 -13.05
N GLU A 217 -5.04 -7.87 -14.09
CA GLU A 217 -5.27 -7.21 -15.38
C GLU A 217 -6.58 -7.66 -16.03
N ALA A 218 -6.86 -8.96 -16.07
CA ALA A 218 -8.11 -9.49 -16.60
C ALA A 218 -9.33 -8.99 -15.79
N GLN A 219 -9.20 -8.94 -14.47
CA GLN A 219 -10.23 -8.37 -13.59
C GLN A 219 -10.45 -6.88 -13.87
N PHE A 220 -9.38 -6.09 -14.02
CA PHE A 220 -9.47 -4.69 -14.41
C PHE A 220 -10.21 -4.52 -15.74
N GLN A 221 -9.86 -5.29 -16.77
CA GLN A 221 -10.55 -5.22 -18.07
C GLN A 221 -12.04 -5.58 -17.97
N THR A 222 -12.37 -6.58 -17.16
CA THR A 222 -13.76 -7.01 -16.92
C THR A 222 -14.57 -5.90 -16.25
N LEU A 223 -14.03 -5.29 -15.19
CA LEU A 223 -14.69 -4.19 -14.48
C LEU A 223 -14.80 -2.94 -15.36
N LEU A 224 -13.77 -2.66 -16.15
CA LEU A 224 -13.71 -1.53 -17.08
C LEU A 224 -14.80 -1.64 -18.16
N ALA A 225 -15.12 -2.86 -18.61
CA ALA A 225 -16.19 -3.12 -19.57
C ALA A 225 -17.59 -2.72 -19.05
N GLY A 226 -17.77 -2.56 -17.74
CA GLY A 226 -19.01 -2.06 -17.13
C GLY A 226 -19.23 -0.56 -17.28
N PHE A 227 -18.24 0.21 -17.77
CA PHE A 227 -18.35 1.67 -17.91
C PHE A 227 -18.82 2.08 -19.32
N PRO A 228 -19.56 3.20 -19.45
CA PRO A 228 -19.91 3.80 -20.74
C PRO A 228 -18.69 4.05 -21.64
N ALA A 229 -18.85 3.95 -22.97
CA ALA A 229 -17.71 3.91 -23.91
C ALA A 229 -16.80 5.15 -23.84
N ASP A 230 -17.39 6.34 -23.67
CA ASP A 230 -16.69 7.61 -23.49
C ASP A 230 -15.82 7.60 -22.21
N ARG A 231 -16.41 7.21 -21.07
CA ARG A 231 -15.71 7.15 -19.79
C ARG A 231 -14.71 6.00 -19.73
N ARG A 232 -15.01 4.89 -20.40
CA ARG A 232 -14.17 3.68 -20.46
C ARG A 232 -12.82 3.98 -21.09
N ALA A 233 -12.79 4.68 -22.22
CA ALA A 233 -11.54 5.01 -22.89
C ALA A 233 -10.63 5.88 -22.00
N ASP A 234 -11.22 6.83 -21.27
CA ASP A 234 -10.49 7.72 -20.38
C ASP A 234 -9.93 6.98 -19.16
N LEU A 235 -10.76 6.17 -18.51
CA LEU A 235 -10.36 5.32 -17.38
C LEU A 235 -9.29 4.30 -17.79
N ALA A 236 -9.40 3.70 -18.98
CA ALA A 236 -8.41 2.78 -19.52
C ALA A 236 -7.03 3.44 -19.61
N ARG A 237 -6.95 4.62 -20.24
CA ARG A 237 -5.69 5.38 -20.39
C ARG A 237 -5.13 5.80 -19.02
N LEU A 238 -6.00 6.29 -18.14
CA LEU A 238 -5.64 6.74 -16.80
C LEU A 238 -5.01 5.63 -15.97
N CYS A 239 -5.69 4.48 -15.87
CA CYS A 239 -5.29 3.37 -15.03
C CYS A 239 -4.07 2.64 -15.61
N THR A 240 -4.06 2.37 -16.92
CA THR A 240 -2.94 1.66 -17.56
C THR A 240 -1.63 2.43 -17.40
N ARG A 241 -1.66 3.77 -17.50
CA ARG A 241 -0.48 4.60 -17.27
C ARG A 241 0.13 4.41 -15.87
N ARG A 242 -0.68 4.06 -14.85
CA ARG A 242 -0.23 3.96 -13.47
C ARG A 242 0.57 2.70 -13.19
N PHE A 243 0.14 1.56 -13.73
CA PHE A 243 0.75 0.26 -13.39
C PHE A 243 1.61 -0.33 -14.51
N ARG A 244 1.25 -0.12 -15.80
CA ARG A 244 1.89 -0.79 -16.95
C ARG A 244 3.42 -0.67 -16.95
N PRO A 245 4.02 0.54 -16.76
CA PRO A 245 5.46 0.69 -16.88
C PRO A 245 6.29 -0.16 -15.91
N GLY A 246 5.73 -0.53 -14.76
CA GLY A 246 6.46 -1.26 -13.72
C GLY A 246 6.16 -2.76 -13.67
N ILE A 247 5.18 -3.25 -14.43
CA ILE A 247 4.87 -4.70 -14.48
C ILE A 247 5.40 -5.40 -15.73
N ASP A 248 5.87 -4.65 -16.74
CA ASP A 248 6.37 -5.25 -17.99
C ASP A 248 7.68 -6.03 -17.78
N VAL A 249 8.50 -5.61 -16.81
CA VAL A 249 9.80 -6.22 -16.51
C VAL A 249 9.82 -6.75 -15.08
N ILE A 250 9.99 -8.07 -14.93
CA ILE A 250 10.26 -8.69 -13.63
C ILE A 250 11.78 -8.83 -13.49
N PRO A 251 12.41 -8.26 -12.44
CA PRO A 251 13.84 -8.40 -12.22
C PRO A 251 14.21 -9.85 -11.88
N VAL A 252 15.47 -10.21 -12.11
CA VAL A 252 15.96 -11.56 -11.79
C VAL A 252 15.99 -11.73 -10.26
N PRO A 253 15.26 -12.71 -9.71
CA PRO A 253 15.21 -12.90 -8.27
C PRO A 253 16.53 -13.47 -7.72
N ARG A 254 16.90 -13.02 -6.52
CA ARG A 254 18.01 -13.58 -5.76
C ARG A 254 17.58 -14.91 -5.15
N LEU A 255 17.98 -16.00 -5.78
CA LEU A 255 17.77 -17.33 -5.21
C LEU A 255 18.64 -17.47 -3.96
N ALA A 256 18.04 -17.90 -2.84
CA ALA A 256 18.82 -18.28 -1.68
C ALA A 256 19.73 -19.45 -2.05
N GLU A 257 21.03 -19.33 -1.80
CA GLU A 257 21.92 -20.50 -1.81
C GLU A 257 21.37 -21.48 -0.76
N LYS A 258 20.90 -22.66 -1.20
CA LYS A 258 20.63 -23.74 -0.27
C LYS A 258 21.91 -23.95 0.53
N SER A 259 21.88 -23.71 1.83
CA SER A 259 22.95 -24.18 2.70
C SER A 259 22.99 -25.69 2.55
N VAL A 260 23.97 -26.17 1.78
CA VAL A 260 24.33 -27.58 1.79
C VAL A 260 24.87 -27.79 3.20
N ALA A 261 24.04 -28.35 4.08
CA ALA A 261 24.51 -28.88 5.34
C ALA A 261 25.69 -29.79 5.01
N PRO A 262 26.88 -29.58 5.60
CA PRO A 262 28.02 -30.43 5.31
C PRO A 262 27.64 -31.84 5.70
N GLY A 263 27.54 -32.70 4.69
CA GLY A 263 27.22 -34.10 4.84
C GLY A 263 28.23 -34.74 5.78
N SER A 264 27.68 -35.41 6.78
CA SER A 264 28.25 -36.55 7.48
C SER A 264 29.01 -37.45 6.50
N GLY A 265 30.34 -37.37 6.56
CA GLY A 265 31.27 -38.40 6.11
C GLY A 265 31.92 -39.02 7.34
#